data_AF-A0A975S5G9-F1
#
_entry.id   AF-A0A975S5G9-F1
#
_cell.length_a   1.000
_cell.length_b   1.000
_cell.length_c   1.000
_cell.angle_alpha   90.00
_cell.angle_beta   90.00
_cell.angle_gamma   90.00
#
_symmetry.space_group_name_H-M   'P 1'
#
loop_
_entity.id
_entity.type
_entity.pdbx_description
1 polymer ?
#
loop_
_entity_poly.entity_id
_entity_poly.type
_entity_poly.pdbx_seq_one_letter_code
_entity_poly.pdbx_strand_id
1 'polypeptide(L)'
;MGRALLGWIVLCAGIGLAISTARFAAGLTSAPAAAVPLLQALLVTALVVPVILLLRSKVDRKSAADLGLSRRMLTPVIFGLTVGVASGAATWLPALWMGWISIERVDYGTLMSFLVINAFVLLLYEALPEELALRGYAWANLRSRWSPLIATWIVTVLFIFSSSLISIFQFGSARLLDVEPVGLGWAPAGTDPVAYVLQLGLFGLVLCAARRAGLARLGNRRRVHGPGRDCAGTGAYMFGRVHVHPHPEVASAPRYGNGGERSHAPCRIIAAA
;
A
#
# COMPACT_ATOMS: atom_id res chain seq x y z
N MET A 1 -12.03 18.82 -1.29
CA MET A 1 -10.63 18.86 -1.75
C MET A 1 -9.66 19.24 -0.65
N GLY A 2 -9.69 20.48 -0.13
CA GLY A 2 -8.66 20.96 0.82
C GLY A 2 -8.33 20.02 2.00
N ARG A 3 -9.35 19.46 2.66
CA ARG A 3 -9.15 18.48 3.76
C ARG A 3 -8.47 17.19 3.29
N ALA A 4 -8.80 16.70 2.09
CA ALA A 4 -8.20 15.48 1.56
C ALA A 4 -6.72 15.70 1.19
N LEU A 5 -6.41 16.85 0.60
CA LEU A 5 -5.03 17.26 0.33
C LEU A 5 -4.24 17.44 1.63
N LEU A 6 -4.85 17.99 2.68
CA LEU A 6 -4.19 18.12 3.98
C LEU A 6 -3.76 16.76 4.55
N GLY A 7 -4.62 15.74 4.48
CA GLY A 7 -4.25 14.38 4.92
C GLY A 7 -3.07 13.82 4.15
N TRP A 8 -3.05 14.00 2.83
CA TRP A 8 -1.95 13.58 1.96
C TRP A 8 -0.65 14.35 2.25
N ILE A 9 -0.73 15.66 2.45
CA ILE A 9 0.43 16.50 2.81
C ILE A 9 1.00 16.07 4.16
N VAL A 10 0.16 15.82 5.17
CA VAL A 10 0.60 15.35 6.49
C VAL A 10 1.35 14.01 6.38
N LEU A 11 0.84 13.08 5.57
CA LEU A 11 1.52 11.82 5.30
C LEU A 11 2.90 12.05 4.66
N CYS A 12 2.97 12.79 3.55
CA CYS A 12 4.22 12.99 2.82
C CYS A 12 5.25 13.78 3.65
N ALA A 13 4.81 14.79 4.41
CA ALA A 13 5.65 15.55 5.32
C ALA A 13 6.18 14.67 6.46
N GLY A 14 5.31 13.88 7.09
CA GLY A 14 5.70 12.98 8.18
C GLY A 14 6.73 11.94 7.73
N ILE A 15 6.55 11.36 6.54
CA ILE A 15 7.52 10.43 5.94
C ILE A 15 8.84 11.13 5.62
N GLY A 16 8.81 12.24 4.89
CA GLY A 16 10.02 12.97 4.49
C GLY A 16 10.86 13.44 5.68
N LEU A 17 10.20 13.99 6.71
CA LEU A 17 10.85 14.42 7.96
C LEU A 17 11.47 13.24 8.71
N ALA A 18 10.71 12.15 8.90
CA ALA A 18 11.19 10.98 9.62
C ALA A 18 12.43 10.35 8.95
N ILE A 19 12.50 10.34 7.62
CA ILE A 19 13.68 9.83 6.90
C ILE A 19 14.92 10.65 7.27
N SER A 20 14.84 11.98 7.14
CA SER A 20 15.96 12.88 7.42
C SER A 20 16.37 12.85 8.89
N THR A 21 15.41 12.87 9.81
CA THR A 21 15.68 12.80 11.27
C THR A 21 16.32 11.48 11.67
N ALA A 22 15.87 10.35 11.13
CA ALA A 22 16.48 9.06 11.45
C ALA A 22 17.89 8.94 10.91
N ARG A 23 18.17 9.47 9.71
CA ARG A 23 19.53 9.52 9.15
C ARG A 23 20.46 10.40 9.98
N PHE A 24 19.97 11.56 10.40
CA PHE A 24 20.70 12.45 11.30
C PHE A 24 21.05 11.72 12.61
N ALA A 25 20.06 11.08 13.26
CA ALA A 25 20.29 10.32 14.49
C ALA A 25 21.26 9.15 14.29
N ALA A 26 21.20 8.47 13.14
CA ALA A 26 22.15 7.42 12.78
C ALA A 26 23.57 7.95 12.53
N GLY A 27 23.73 9.19 12.05
CA GLY A 27 25.05 9.82 11.94
C GLY A 27 25.66 10.17 13.30
N LEU A 28 24.83 10.42 14.31
CA LEU A 28 25.24 10.74 15.68
C LEU A 28 25.51 9.51 16.55
N THR A 29 25.01 8.34 16.14
CA THR A 29 25.06 7.12 16.94
C THR A 29 25.77 6.02 16.15
N SER A 30 26.61 5.21 16.81
CA SER A 30 27.15 3.97 16.22
C SER A 30 26.09 2.86 16.17
N ALA A 31 24.85 3.22 15.81
CA ALA A 31 23.72 2.32 15.81
C ALA A 31 23.85 1.26 14.70
N PRO A 32 23.37 0.02 14.94
CA PRO A 32 23.31 -1.00 13.89
C PRO A 32 22.47 -0.54 12.71
N ALA A 33 22.82 -0.97 11.49
CA ALA A 33 22.09 -0.59 10.27
C ALA A 33 20.58 -0.89 10.33
N ALA A 34 20.19 -1.97 11.01
CA ALA A 34 18.79 -2.36 11.22
C ALA A 34 18.00 -1.41 12.14
N ALA A 35 18.67 -0.57 12.93
CA ALA A 35 18.01 0.40 13.82
C ALA A 35 17.40 1.58 13.06
N VAL A 36 17.97 1.94 11.90
CA VAL A 36 17.51 3.12 11.12
C VAL A 36 16.09 2.92 10.58
N PRO A 37 15.74 1.80 9.91
CA PRO A 37 14.36 1.57 9.45
C PRO A 37 13.35 1.49 10.60
N LEU A 38 13.74 0.92 11.74
CA LEU A 38 12.89 0.86 12.93
C LEU A 38 12.62 2.26 13.48
N LEU A 39 13.64 3.10 13.60
CA LEU A 39 13.48 4.48 14.04
C LEU A 39 12.61 5.28 13.07
N GLN A 40 12.81 5.11 11.76
CA GLN A 40 11.96 5.74 10.73
C GLN A 40 10.50 5.32 10.88
N ALA A 41 10.23 4.02 11.00
CA ALA A 41 8.89 3.48 11.17
C ALA A 41 8.16 4.08 12.40
N LEU A 42 8.88 4.16 13.53
CA LEU A 42 8.35 4.74 14.76
C LEU A 42 8.08 6.25 14.59
N LEU A 43 9.01 7.00 14.00
CA LEU A 43 8.87 8.43 13.77
C LEU A 43 7.70 8.74 12.83
N VAL A 44 7.55 8.02 11.72
CA VAL A 44 6.42 8.23 10.80
C VAL A 44 5.09 8.00 11.51
N THR A 45 4.95 6.88 12.21
CA THR A 45 3.72 6.60 12.97
C THR A 45 3.47 7.67 14.02
N ALA A 46 4.49 8.07 14.79
CA ALA A 46 4.37 9.07 15.84
C ALA A 46 4.05 10.47 15.32
N LEU A 47 4.42 10.80 14.08
CA LEU A 47 4.10 12.09 13.45
C LEU A 47 2.75 12.06 12.75
N VAL A 48 2.50 11.07 11.90
CA VAL A 48 1.35 11.05 10.99
C VAL A 48 0.07 10.67 11.72
N VAL A 49 0.09 9.56 12.48
CA VAL A 49 -1.12 9.00 13.11
C VAL A 49 -1.81 10.00 14.05
N PRO A 50 -1.14 10.61 15.05
CA PRO A 50 -1.82 11.52 15.95
C PRO A 50 -2.33 12.76 15.24
N VAL A 51 -1.60 13.31 14.26
CA VAL A 51 -2.06 14.49 13.50
C VAL A 51 -3.33 14.16 12.71
N ILE A 52 -3.39 13.02 12.03
CA ILE A 52 -4.61 12.60 11.32
C ILE A 52 -5.78 12.37 12.29
N LEU A 53 -5.53 11.76 13.46
CA LEU A 53 -6.56 11.56 14.48
C LEU A 53 -7.05 12.90 15.07
N LEU A 54 -6.17 13.87 15.27
CA LEU A 54 -6.52 15.23 15.71
C LEU A 54 -7.30 15.98 14.64
N LEU A 55 -6.89 15.91 13.37
CA LEU A 55 -7.66 16.48 12.26
C LEU A 55 -9.08 15.89 12.22
N ARG A 56 -9.20 14.57 12.39
CA ARG A 56 -10.52 13.92 12.39
C ARG A 56 -11.38 14.29 13.59
N SER A 57 -10.81 14.27 14.80
CA SER A 57 -11.58 14.47 16.03
C SER A 57 -11.83 15.95 16.35
N LYS A 58 -10.86 16.82 16.13
CA LYS A 58 -10.92 18.25 16.50
C LYS A 58 -11.38 19.13 15.34
N VAL A 59 -10.86 18.92 14.14
CA VAL A 59 -11.17 19.77 12.97
C VAL A 59 -12.45 19.30 12.29
N ASP A 60 -12.61 17.99 12.06
CA ASP A 60 -13.81 17.42 11.44
C ASP A 60 -14.94 17.12 12.43
N ARG A 61 -14.65 17.08 13.74
CA ARG A 61 -15.59 16.68 14.81
C ARG A 61 -16.30 15.36 14.51
N LYS A 62 -15.59 14.41 13.90
CA LYS A 62 -16.11 13.09 13.52
C LYS A 62 -15.38 11.99 14.27
N SER A 63 -16.04 10.84 14.41
CA SER A 63 -15.43 9.68 15.07
C SER A 63 -14.22 9.17 14.28
N ALA A 64 -13.19 8.76 15.01
CA ALA A 64 -12.02 8.06 14.48
C ALA A 64 -12.33 6.60 14.12
N ALA A 65 -13.40 6.02 14.67
CA ALA A 65 -13.81 4.64 14.40
C ALA A 65 -14.15 4.40 12.91
N ASP A 66 -14.54 5.45 12.20
CA ASP A 66 -14.90 5.39 10.77
C ASP A 66 -13.68 5.38 9.83
N LEU A 67 -12.46 5.56 10.37
CA LEU A 67 -11.23 5.61 9.55
C LEU A 67 -10.76 4.23 9.07
N GLY A 68 -11.38 3.13 9.54
CA GLY A 68 -11.09 1.78 9.08
C GLY A 68 -10.44 0.87 10.13
N LEU A 69 -10.19 1.37 11.34
CA LEU A 69 -9.80 0.52 12.49
C LEU A 69 -11.03 -0.22 13.04
N SER A 70 -11.42 -1.29 12.34
CA SER A 70 -12.37 -2.28 12.83
C SER A 70 -11.71 -3.13 13.93
N ARG A 71 -12.39 -3.35 15.05
CA ARG A 71 -11.95 -4.31 16.11
C ARG A 71 -11.84 -5.76 15.61
N ARG A 72 -12.40 -6.09 14.44
CA ARG A 72 -12.30 -7.41 13.81
C ARG A 72 -11.33 -7.34 12.64
N MET A 73 -10.04 -7.53 12.93
CA MET A 73 -8.96 -7.49 11.93
C MET A 73 -8.54 -8.87 11.39
N LEU A 74 -8.92 -9.95 12.05
CA LEU A 74 -8.42 -11.29 11.70
C LEU A 74 -8.72 -11.69 10.25
N THR A 75 -9.96 -11.54 9.78
CA THR A 75 -10.33 -11.93 8.40
C THR A 75 -9.63 -11.08 7.34
N PRO A 76 -9.59 -9.74 7.43
CA PRO A 76 -8.77 -8.92 6.54
C PRO A 76 -7.28 -9.27 6.56
N VAL A 77 -6.72 -9.54 7.74
CA VAL A 77 -5.30 -9.92 7.90
C VAL A 77 -5.00 -11.25 7.22
N ILE A 78 -5.80 -12.28 7.45
CA ILE A 78 -5.63 -13.59 6.80
C ILE A 78 -5.74 -13.45 5.28
N PHE A 79 -6.70 -12.65 4.80
CA PHE A 79 -6.86 -12.39 3.37
C PHE A 79 -5.63 -11.69 2.78
N GLY A 80 -5.12 -10.64 3.44
CA GLY A 80 -3.91 -9.95 3.03
C GLY A 80 -2.70 -10.87 3.01
N LEU A 81 -2.52 -11.69 4.05
CA LEU A 81 -1.45 -12.68 4.13
C LEU A 81 -1.55 -13.72 3.00
N THR A 82 -2.75 -14.22 2.74
CA THR A 82 -2.99 -15.21 1.66
C THR A 82 -2.64 -14.61 0.30
N VAL A 83 -3.09 -13.38 0.03
CA VAL A 83 -2.79 -12.68 -1.23
C VAL A 83 -1.28 -12.43 -1.35
N GLY A 84 -0.61 -12.01 -0.27
CA GLY A 84 0.83 -11.76 -0.26
C GLY A 84 1.66 -13.03 -0.47
N VAL A 85 1.29 -14.14 0.16
CA VAL A 85 1.94 -15.44 -0.05
C VAL A 85 1.70 -15.93 -1.48
N ALA A 86 0.47 -15.81 -1.99
CA ALA A 86 0.14 -16.22 -3.35
C ALA A 86 0.87 -15.38 -4.41
N SER A 87 0.96 -14.05 -4.24
CA SER A 87 1.70 -13.19 -5.15
C SER A 87 3.21 -13.45 -5.07
N GLY A 88 3.76 -13.66 -3.88
CA GLY A 88 5.15 -14.07 -3.69
C GLY A 88 5.45 -15.38 -4.42
N ALA A 89 4.61 -16.40 -4.23
CA ALA A 89 4.75 -17.68 -4.91
C ALA A 89 4.62 -17.54 -6.44
N ALA A 90 3.66 -16.74 -6.93
CA ALA A 90 3.46 -16.51 -8.36
C ALA A 90 4.68 -15.85 -9.03
N THR A 91 5.45 -15.03 -8.30
CA THR A 91 6.66 -14.40 -8.82
C THR A 91 7.88 -15.32 -8.71
N TRP A 92 8.05 -16.02 -7.58
CA TRP A 92 9.25 -16.80 -7.30
C TRP A 92 9.24 -18.20 -7.94
N LEU A 93 8.09 -18.88 -7.99
CA LEU A 93 8.01 -20.25 -8.53
C LEU A 93 8.41 -20.34 -10.01
N PRO A 94 7.99 -19.42 -10.91
CA PRO A 94 8.45 -19.45 -12.30
C PRO A 94 9.96 -19.22 -12.41
N ALA A 95 10.52 -18.30 -11.62
CA ALA A 95 11.96 -18.03 -11.62
C ALA A 95 12.79 -19.24 -11.14
N LEU A 96 12.31 -19.95 -10.12
CA LEU A 96 12.89 -21.22 -9.68
C LEU A 96 12.76 -22.30 -10.76
N TRP A 97 11.59 -22.41 -11.39
CA TRP A 97 11.32 -23.39 -12.42
C TRP A 97 12.17 -23.18 -13.68
N MET A 98 12.41 -21.92 -14.07
CA MET A 98 13.30 -21.55 -15.18
C MET A 98 14.79 -21.66 -14.81
N GLY A 99 15.12 -22.01 -13.57
CA GLY A 99 16.51 -22.08 -13.09
C GLY A 99 17.21 -20.72 -12.99
N TRP A 100 16.46 -19.62 -12.99
CA TRP A 100 17.02 -18.27 -12.81
C TRP A 100 17.50 -18.04 -11.39
N ILE A 101 16.88 -18.73 -10.44
CA ILE A 101 17.19 -18.67 -9.01
C ILE A 101 17.38 -20.11 -8.52
N SER A 102 18.37 -20.32 -7.66
CA SER A 102 18.54 -21.58 -6.93
C SER A 102 18.57 -21.29 -5.43
N ILE A 103 17.96 -22.19 -4.65
CA ILE A 103 17.93 -22.10 -3.18
C ILE A 103 18.94 -23.13 -2.66
N GLU A 104 20.10 -22.67 -2.25
CA GLU A 104 21.18 -23.55 -1.76
C GLU A 104 20.97 -23.94 -0.29
N ARG A 105 20.56 -22.99 0.55
CA ARG A 105 20.32 -23.20 1.97
C ARG A 105 19.29 -22.21 2.49
N VAL A 106 18.40 -22.67 3.38
CA VAL A 106 17.44 -21.83 4.08
C VAL A 106 17.75 -21.84 5.57
N ASP A 107 18.10 -20.67 6.11
CA ASP A 107 18.09 -20.43 7.55
C ASP A 107 16.73 -19.90 7.96
N TYR A 108 15.90 -20.76 8.54
CA TYR A 108 14.55 -20.42 8.98
C TYR A 108 14.52 -19.37 10.08
N GLY A 109 15.54 -19.33 10.95
CA GLY A 109 15.61 -18.36 12.05
C GLY A 109 15.82 -16.95 11.50
N THR A 110 16.80 -16.80 10.62
CA THR A 110 17.10 -15.54 9.94
C THR A 110 15.96 -15.11 9.01
N LEU A 111 15.34 -16.05 8.28
CA LEU A 111 14.18 -15.75 7.44
C LEU A 111 13.00 -15.25 8.28
N MET A 112 12.71 -15.90 9.41
CA MET A 112 11.56 -15.53 10.24
C MET A 112 11.79 -14.18 10.93
N SER A 113 13.00 -13.91 11.43
CA SER A 113 13.33 -12.61 12.01
C SER A 113 13.25 -11.49 10.96
N PHE A 114 13.77 -11.73 9.75
CA PHE A 114 13.64 -10.82 8.62
C PHE A 114 12.17 -10.52 8.31
N LEU A 115 11.32 -11.54 8.17
CA LEU A 115 9.90 -11.35 7.87
C LEU A 115 9.17 -10.58 8.96
N VAL A 116 9.42 -10.89 10.23
CA VAL A 116 8.75 -10.22 11.35
C VAL A 116 9.17 -8.75 11.46
N ILE A 117 10.47 -8.47 11.41
CA ILE A 117 10.99 -7.10 11.51
C ILE A 117 10.51 -6.26 10.32
N ASN A 118 10.61 -6.79 9.09
CA ASN A 118 10.17 -6.06 7.91
C ASN A 118 8.65 -5.87 7.90
N ALA A 119 7.86 -6.87 8.29
CA ALA A 119 6.42 -6.70 8.41
C ALA A 119 6.05 -5.61 9.42
N PHE A 120 6.76 -5.54 10.55
CA PHE A 120 6.56 -4.50 11.55
C PHE A 120 6.96 -3.12 11.04
N VAL A 121 8.13 -3.00 10.40
CA VAL A 121 8.61 -1.75 9.80
C VAL A 121 7.63 -1.29 8.71
N LEU A 122 7.26 -2.14 7.75
CA LEU A 122 6.31 -1.80 6.69
C LEU A 122 4.93 -1.44 7.24
N LEU A 123 4.48 -2.11 8.30
CA LEU A 123 3.21 -1.79 8.95
C LEU A 123 3.22 -0.37 9.53
N LEU A 124 4.25 0.00 10.27
CA LEU A 124 4.33 1.30 10.95
C LEU A 124 4.81 2.44 10.05
N TYR A 125 5.67 2.14 9.09
CA TYR A 125 6.23 3.12 8.17
C TYR A 125 5.25 3.45 7.03
N GLU A 126 4.63 2.43 6.44
CA GLU A 126 3.77 2.60 5.26
C GLU A 126 2.31 2.33 5.58
N ALA A 127 1.98 1.07 5.92
CA ALA A 127 0.61 0.60 5.83
C ALA A 127 -0.35 1.36 6.77
N LEU A 128 0.03 1.57 8.04
CA LEU A 128 -0.81 2.24 9.02
C LEU A 128 -0.95 3.75 8.73
N PRO A 129 0.14 4.53 8.56
CA PRO A 129 0.06 5.95 8.20
C PRO A 129 -0.73 6.19 6.90
N GLU A 130 -0.44 5.42 5.85
CA GLU A 130 -1.10 5.57 4.55
C GLU A 130 -2.59 5.22 4.61
N GLU A 131 -2.94 4.11 5.27
CA GLU A 131 -4.33 3.68 5.37
C GLU A 131 -5.17 4.72 6.11
N LEU A 132 -4.61 5.35 7.15
CA LEU A 132 -5.28 6.40 7.89
C LEU A 132 -5.36 7.71 7.11
N ALA A 133 -4.28 8.16 6.49
CA ALA A 133 -4.21 9.44 5.81
C ALA A 133 -4.98 9.43 4.48
N LEU A 134 -4.74 8.44 3.63
CA LEU A 134 -5.29 8.35 2.28
C LEU A 134 -6.67 7.69 2.28
N ARG A 135 -6.75 6.42 2.71
CA ARG A 135 -7.98 5.62 2.57
C ARG A 135 -8.98 5.87 3.71
N GLY A 136 -8.51 6.37 4.83
CA GLY A 136 -9.30 6.83 5.96
C GLY A 136 -9.76 8.28 5.76
N TYR A 137 -8.87 9.23 6.03
CA TYR A 137 -9.20 10.64 6.14
C TYR A 137 -9.46 11.31 4.78
N ALA A 138 -8.55 11.16 3.81
CA ALA A 138 -8.70 11.79 2.50
C ALA A 138 -9.90 11.20 1.74
N TRP A 139 -10.03 9.88 1.67
CA TRP A 139 -11.16 9.22 1.00
C TRP A 139 -12.51 9.52 1.67
N ALA A 140 -12.59 9.57 3.01
CA ALA A 140 -13.85 9.89 3.70
C ALA A 140 -14.31 11.34 3.43
N ASN A 141 -13.36 12.28 3.37
CA ASN A 141 -13.64 13.65 2.95
C ASN A 141 -13.96 13.73 1.45
N LEU A 142 -13.27 12.91 0.65
CA LEU A 142 -13.56 12.43 -0.70
C LEU A 142 -15.06 12.26 -0.99
N ARG A 143 -15.58 11.18 -0.38
CA ARG A 143 -16.92 10.67 -0.65
C ARG A 143 -18.03 11.58 -0.17
N SER A 144 -17.74 12.54 0.70
CA SER A 144 -18.75 13.48 1.19
C SER A 144 -19.26 14.44 0.11
N ARG A 145 -18.49 14.60 -0.98
CA ARG A 145 -18.81 15.50 -2.10
C ARG A 145 -18.84 14.81 -3.46
N TRP A 146 -18.13 13.70 -3.63
CA TRP A 146 -18.07 12.97 -4.90
C TRP A 146 -18.45 11.50 -4.75
N SER A 147 -18.70 10.86 -5.89
CA SER A 147 -18.98 9.43 -5.94
C SER A 147 -17.80 8.61 -5.39
N PRO A 148 -18.04 7.40 -4.84
CA PRO A 148 -16.98 6.52 -4.35
C PRO A 148 -15.91 6.18 -5.39
N LEU A 149 -16.29 6.14 -6.67
CA LEU A 149 -15.38 5.89 -7.79
C LEU A 149 -14.41 7.06 -7.98
N ILE A 150 -14.92 8.29 -8.06
CA ILE A 150 -14.11 9.50 -8.21
C ILE A 150 -13.17 9.66 -7.00
N ALA A 151 -13.67 9.44 -5.78
CA ALA A 151 -12.84 9.51 -4.58
C ALA A 151 -11.69 8.48 -4.60
N THR A 152 -11.92 7.29 -5.17
CA THR A 152 -10.89 6.27 -5.31
C THR A 152 -9.84 6.66 -6.35
N TRP A 153 -10.27 7.15 -7.51
CA TRP A 153 -9.36 7.63 -8.54
C TRP A 153 -8.45 8.73 -8.00
N ILE A 154 -9.01 9.73 -7.32
CA ILE A 154 -8.24 10.82 -6.74
C ILE A 154 -7.23 10.30 -5.73
N VAL A 155 -7.63 9.43 -4.79
CA VAL A 155 -6.70 8.88 -3.79
C VAL A 155 -5.60 8.04 -4.44
N THR A 156 -5.90 7.32 -5.52
CA THR A 156 -4.90 6.56 -6.29
C THR A 156 -3.89 7.49 -6.96
N VAL A 157 -4.36 8.59 -7.54
CA VAL A 157 -3.48 9.62 -8.12
C VAL A 157 -2.60 10.26 -7.03
N LEU A 158 -3.17 10.62 -5.87
CA LEU A 158 -2.39 11.15 -4.75
C LEU A 158 -1.32 10.15 -4.30
N PHE A 159 -1.65 8.85 -4.26
CA PHE A 159 -0.70 7.79 -3.91
C PHE A 159 0.47 7.71 -4.90
N ILE A 160 0.21 7.80 -6.21
CA ILE A 160 1.27 7.83 -7.23
C ILE A 160 2.21 9.03 -7.02
N PHE A 161 1.65 10.21 -6.71
CA PHE A 161 2.44 11.43 -6.49
C PHE A 161 3.08 11.53 -5.10
N SER A 162 2.81 10.60 -4.19
CA SER A 162 3.38 10.63 -2.84
C SER A 162 4.91 10.61 -2.88
N SER A 163 5.52 9.80 -3.74
CA SER A 163 6.99 9.72 -3.86
C SER A 163 7.61 11.08 -4.16
N SER A 164 7.07 11.82 -5.13
CA SER A 164 7.57 13.15 -5.48
C SER A 164 7.43 14.14 -4.33
N LEU A 165 6.29 14.13 -3.62
CA LEU A 165 6.06 15.07 -2.52
C LEU A 165 6.91 14.72 -1.28
N ILE A 166 7.09 13.43 -0.98
CA ILE A 166 7.99 12.96 0.08
C ILE A 166 9.42 13.45 -0.20
N SER A 167 9.91 13.30 -1.44
CA SER A 167 11.24 13.77 -1.84
C SER A 167 11.44 15.26 -1.59
N ILE A 168 10.41 16.09 -1.80
CA ILE A 168 10.48 17.54 -1.53
C ILE A 168 10.66 17.82 -0.02
N PHE A 169 9.84 17.19 0.83
CA PHE A 169 9.95 17.35 2.29
C PHE A 169 11.25 16.78 2.83
N GLN A 170 11.70 15.64 2.31
CA GLN A 170 12.97 15.03 2.65
C GLN A 170 14.13 15.96 2.26
N PHE A 171 14.16 16.46 1.02
CA PHE A 171 15.20 17.38 0.56
C PHE A 171 15.28 18.63 1.43
N GLY A 172 14.13 19.26 1.71
CA GLY A 172 14.07 20.45 2.57
C GLY A 172 14.57 20.19 3.99
N SER A 173 14.15 19.08 4.60
CA SER A 173 14.55 18.70 5.96
C SER A 173 16.00 18.22 6.06
N ALA A 174 16.53 17.54 5.03
CA ALA A 174 17.92 17.12 4.96
C ALA A 174 18.86 18.33 4.94
N ARG A 175 18.50 19.39 4.19
CA ARG A 175 19.24 20.67 4.20
C ARG A 175 19.23 21.37 5.55
N LEU A 176 18.12 21.27 6.30
CA LEU A 176 18.03 21.85 7.63
C LEU A 176 18.84 21.09 8.68
N LEU A 177 18.98 19.77 8.51
CA LEU A 177 19.70 18.88 9.43
C LEU A 177 21.15 18.63 9.02
N ASP A 178 21.63 19.29 7.96
CA ASP A 178 22.96 19.09 7.37
C ASP A 178 23.27 17.61 7.05
N VAL A 179 22.27 16.91 6.50
CA VAL A 179 22.38 15.51 6.06
C VAL A 179 22.40 15.47 4.54
N GLU A 180 23.20 14.56 3.96
CA GLU A 180 23.26 14.33 2.51
C GLU A 180 21.85 14.10 1.93
N PRO A 181 21.36 15.02 1.06
CA PRO A 181 20.02 14.94 0.52
C PRO A 181 19.95 13.84 -0.54
N VAL A 182 18.86 13.06 -0.50
CA VAL A 182 18.50 12.23 -1.66
C VAL A 182 17.98 13.18 -2.73
N GLY A 183 18.46 13.01 -3.97
CA GLY A 183 18.06 13.85 -5.10
C GLY A 183 16.54 13.88 -5.31
N LEU A 184 16.04 14.99 -5.86
CA LEU A 184 14.63 15.11 -6.21
C LEU A 184 14.31 14.18 -7.38
N GLY A 185 13.37 13.27 -7.19
CA GLY A 185 13.00 12.28 -8.19
C GLY A 185 11.54 11.86 -8.09
N TRP A 186 10.99 11.44 -9.23
CA TRP A 186 9.62 10.91 -9.35
C TRP A 186 9.59 9.39 -9.13
N ALA A 187 10.70 8.73 -9.40
CA ALA A 187 10.97 7.34 -9.10
C ALA A 187 12.29 7.25 -8.33
N PRO A 188 12.48 6.22 -7.49
CA PRO A 188 13.77 5.92 -6.88
C PRO A 188 14.87 5.78 -7.95
N ALA A 189 16.08 6.21 -7.63
CA ALA A 189 17.21 6.13 -8.54
C ALA A 189 17.42 4.71 -9.07
N GLY A 190 17.58 4.57 -10.39
CA GLY A 190 17.77 3.27 -11.06
C GLY A 190 16.50 2.49 -11.39
N THR A 191 15.30 3.04 -11.12
CA THR A 191 14.02 2.40 -11.50
C THR A 191 13.44 3.04 -12.76
N ASP A 192 12.89 2.24 -13.67
CA ASP A 192 12.13 2.75 -14.82
C ASP A 192 10.88 3.53 -14.33
N PRO A 193 10.74 4.83 -14.68
CA PRO A 193 9.62 5.64 -14.20
C PRO A 193 8.25 5.11 -14.61
N VAL A 194 8.13 4.52 -15.81
CA VAL A 194 6.85 4.01 -16.33
C VAL A 194 6.44 2.77 -15.52
N ALA A 195 7.35 1.81 -15.34
CA ALA A 195 7.12 0.65 -14.50
C ALA A 195 6.76 1.05 -13.06
N TYR A 196 7.43 2.07 -12.51
CA TYR A 196 7.15 2.56 -11.16
C TYR A 196 5.73 3.14 -11.03
N VAL A 197 5.32 4.01 -11.95
CA VAL A 197 3.95 4.57 -11.94
C VAL A 197 2.90 3.48 -12.13
N LEU A 198 3.13 2.53 -13.03
CA LEU A 198 2.22 1.39 -13.25
C LEU A 198 2.10 0.53 -11.99
N GLN A 199 3.22 0.24 -11.32
CA GLN A 199 3.24 -0.51 -10.07
C GLN A 199 2.44 0.21 -8.97
N LEU A 200 2.70 1.50 -8.74
CA LEU A 200 1.96 2.28 -7.74
C LEU A 200 0.48 2.39 -8.07
N GLY A 201 0.13 2.57 -9.35
CA GLY A 201 -1.26 2.61 -9.81
C GLY A 201 -2.01 1.30 -9.54
N LEU A 202 -1.44 0.17 -9.98
CA LEU A 202 -2.03 -1.16 -9.75
C LEU A 202 -2.12 -1.48 -8.26
N PHE A 203 -1.06 -1.22 -7.50
CA PHE A 203 -1.04 -1.46 -6.06
C PHE A 203 -2.07 -0.61 -5.32
N GLY A 204 -2.17 0.69 -5.66
CA GLY A 204 -3.16 1.60 -5.09
C GLY A 204 -4.60 1.13 -5.34
N LEU A 205 -4.91 0.68 -6.57
CA LEU A 205 -6.21 0.13 -6.92
C LEU A 205 -6.53 -1.16 -6.15
N VAL A 206 -5.55 -2.08 -6.05
CA VAL A 206 -5.69 -3.33 -5.28
C VAL A 206 -5.98 -3.05 -3.81
N LEU A 207 -5.29 -2.09 -3.19
CA LEU A 207 -5.53 -1.72 -1.78
C LEU A 207 -6.92 -1.10 -1.58
N CYS A 208 -7.37 -0.26 -2.51
CA CYS A 208 -8.73 0.26 -2.48
C CYS A 208 -9.78 -0.84 -2.66
N ALA A 209 -9.54 -1.82 -3.53
CA ALA A 209 -10.41 -2.98 -3.70
C ALA A 209 -10.44 -3.86 -2.44
N ALA A 210 -9.27 -4.14 -1.85
CA ALA A 210 -9.13 -4.93 -0.63
C ALA A 210 -9.90 -4.30 0.54
N ARG A 211 -9.82 -2.98 0.72
CA ARG A 211 -10.60 -2.25 1.74
C ARG A 211 -12.11 -2.43 1.55
N ARG A 212 -12.60 -2.31 0.31
CA ARG A 212 -14.03 -2.51 0.01
C ARG A 212 -14.46 -3.97 0.25
N ALA A 213 -13.67 -4.94 -0.16
CA ALA A 213 -13.94 -6.36 0.05
C ALA A 213 -13.97 -6.73 1.54
N GLY A 214 -13.04 -6.19 2.33
CA GLY A 214 -13.02 -6.35 3.79
C GLY A 214 -14.27 -5.77 4.46
N LEU A 215 -14.67 -4.56 4.08
CA LEU A 215 -15.87 -3.91 4.61
C LEU A 215 -17.17 -4.65 4.21
N ALA A 216 -17.28 -5.11 2.96
CA ALA A 216 -18.43 -5.86 2.49
C ALA A 216 -18.62 -7.19 3.26
N ARG A 217 -17.53 -7.91 3.54
CA ARG A 217 -17.58 -9.17 4.32
C ARG A 217 -17.97 -8.95 5.77
N LEU A 218 -17.50 -7.85 6.39
CA LEU A 218 -17.91 -7.47 7.76
C LEU A 218 -19.38 -7.05 7.82
N GLY A 219 -19.89 -6.36 6.81
CA GLY A 219 -21.30 -5.99 6.69
C GLY A 219 -22.22 -7.20 6.50
N ASN A 220 -21.81 -8.19 5.71
CA ASN A 220 -22.61 -9.40 5.47
C ASN A 220 -22.73 -10.25 6.75
N ARG A 221 -21.66 -10.39 7.55
CA ARG A 221 -21.74 -11.08 8.86
C ARG A 221 -22.63 -10.38 9.89
N ARG A 222 -22.80 -9.04 9.84
CA ARG A 222 -23.76 -8.35 10.73
C ARG A 222 -25.20 -8.68 10.40
N ARG A 223 -25.55 -8.91 9.13
CA ARG A 223 -26.91 -9.34 8.74
C ARG A 223 -27.21 -10.77 9.17
N VAL A 224 -26.20 -11.64 9.22
CA VAL A 224 -26.37 -13.06 9.60
C VAL A 224 -26.41 -13.27 11.12
N HIS A 225 -25.96 -12.30 11.94
CA HIS A 225 -25.93 -12.42 13.42
C HIS A 225 -26.62 -11.25 14.15
N GLY A 226 -27.44 -10.46 13.45
CA GLY A 226 -28.33 -9.49 14.09
C GLY A 226 -29.61 -10.19 14.56
N PRO A 227 -30.19 -9.84 15.72
CA PRO A 227 -31.43 -10.45 16.17
C PRO A 227 -32.52 -10.12 15.16
N GLY A 228 -33.27 -11.14 14.74
CA GLY A 228 -34.49 -10.96 13.98
C GLY A 228 -35.41 -10.01 14.75
N ARG A 229 -35.57 -8.80 14.20
CA ARG A 229 -36.76 -7.99 14.43
C ARG A 229 -37.26 -7.59 13.06
N ASP A 230 -38.30 -8.30 12.66
CA ASP A 230 -39.29 -7.80 11.73
C ASP A 230 -39.72 -6.40 12.13
N CYS A 231 -39.72 -5.48 11.17
CA CYS A 231 -40.84 -4.59 10.85
C CYS A 231 -40.44 -3.64 9.72
N ALA A 232 -41.03 -3.90 8.55
CA ALA A 232 -41.45 -3.01 7.48
C ALA A 232 -40.83 -1.60 7.35
N GLY A 233 -40.33 -1.29 6.14
CA GLY A 233 -40.08 0.10 5.74
C GLY A 233 -39.16 0.26 4.52
N THR A 234 -39.68 -0.07 3.34
CA THR A 234 -39.56 0.71 2.09
C THR A 234 -38.19 1.26 1.67
N GLY A 235 -37.66 0.79 0.54
CA GLY A 235 -36.57 1.46 -0.17
C GLY A 235 -35.88 0.61 -1.22
N ALA A 236 -36.52 0.49 -2.38
CA ALA A 236 -36.02 -0.23 -3.55
C ALA A 236 -34.62 0.21 -4.00
N TYR A 237 -33.72 -0.74 -4.21
CA TYR A 237 -32.61 -0.61 -5.16
C TYR A 237 -32.73 -1.74 -6.18
N MET A 238 -33.43 -1.41 -7.26
CA MET A 238 -33.56 -2.21 -8.47
C MET A 238 -32.22 -2.16 -9.21
N PHE A 239 -31.37 -3.17 -9.06
CA PHE A 239 -30.23 -3.38 -9.96
C PHE A 239 -30.70 -4.31 -11.08
N GLY A 240 -30.85 -3.75 -12.28
CA GLY A 240 -31.17 -4.48 -13.50
C GLY A 240 -30.10 -5.54 -13.80
N ARG A 241 -30.53 -6.79 -13.90
CA ARG A 241 -29.77 -7.89 -14.50
C ARG A 241 -29.74 -7.68 -16.01
N VAL A 242 -28.55 -7.52 -16.59
CA VAL A 242 -28.35 -7.70 -18.04
C VAL A 242 -28.05 -9.19 -18.27
N HIS A 243 -28.99 -9.87 -18.91
CA HIS A 243 -28.81 -11.20 -19.48
C HIS A 243 -28.04 -11.07 -20.79
N VAL A 244 -26.94 -11.82 -20.95
CA VAL A 244 -26.26 -12.02 -22.24
C VAL A 244 -26.35 -13.51 -22.55
N HIS A 245 -27.06 -13.86 -23.63
CA HIS A 245 -27.10 -15.20 -24.21
C HIS A 245 -25.92 -15.38 -25.20
N PRO A 246 -25.31 -16.58 -25.30
CA PRO A 246 -24.18 -16.85 -26.19
C PRO A 246 -24.61 -17.54 -27.51
N HIS A 247 -23.81 -17.33 -28.58
CA HIS A 247 -23.43 -18.23 -29.71
C HIS A 247 -23.25 -17.43 -31.05
N PRO A 248 -22.57 -17.97 -32.10
CA PRO A 248 -21.50 -18.99 -32.16
C PRO A 248 -20.26 -18.56 -32.99
N GLU A 249 -19.28 -19.46 -33.06
CA GLU A 249 -18.03 -19.53 -33.85
C GLU A 249 -17.98 -18.84 -35.23
N VAL A 250 -16.81 -18.26 -35.55
CA VAL A 250 -16.12 -18.41 -36.86
C VAL A 250 -14.60 -18.43 -36.65
N ALA A 251 -13.95 -19.42 -37.26
CA ALA A 251 -12.52 -19.70 -37.24
C ALA A 251 -11.70 -18.85 -38.24
N SER A 252 -10.40 -18.64 -37.94
CA SER A 252 -9.26 -18.85 -38.88
C SER A 252 -7.94 -18.30 -38.33
N ALA A 253 -6.90 -19.14 -38.29
CA ALA A 253 -5.48 -18.77 -38.16
C ALA A 253 -4.87 -18.48 -39.55
N PRO A 254 -3.66 -17.89 -39.65
CA PRO A 254 -2.45 -18.73 -39.76
C PRO A 254 -1.18 -18.20 -39.06
N ARG A 255 -0.19 -19.11 -38.96
CA ARG A 255 1.19 -18.97 -38.44
C ARG A 255 2.15 -18.24 -39.39
N TYR A 256 3.17 -17.59 -38.82
CA TYR A 256 4.62 -17.52 -39.21
C TYR A 256 5.30 -16.73 -38.06
N GLY A 257 6.52 -16.93 -37.55
CA GLY A 257 7.66 -17.78 -37.83
C GLY A 257 8.90 -17.17 -37.12
N ASN A 258 9.51 -17.94 -36.22
CA ASN A 258 10.94 -18.06 -35.87
C ASN A 258 11.85 -16.86 -35.49
N GLY A 259 12.65 -17.06 -34.42
CA GLY A 259 14.06 -16.64 -34.36
C GLY A 259 14.47 -15.68 -33.24
N GLY A 260 15.30 -16.14 -32.29
CA GLY A 260 16.12 -15.25 -31.46
C GLY A 260 16.46 -15.76 -30.06
N GLU A 261 17.31 -16.78 -29.96
CA GLU A 261 18.01 -17.18 -28.73
C GLU A 261 18.77 -16.00 -28.11
N ARG A 262 18.58 -15.75 -26.81
CA ARG A 262 19.53 -14.99 -25.99
C ARG A 262 19.93 -15.84 -24.80
N SER A 263 21.20 -16.23 -24.81
CA SER A 263 21.92 -16.87 -23.72
C SER A 263 21.87 -15.99 -22.47
N HIS A 264 21.22 -16.49 -21.41
CA HIS A 264 21.23 -15.87 -20.08
C HIS A 264 22.31 -16.52 -19.23
N ALA A 265 23.36 -15.77 -18.92
CA ALA A 265 24.27 -16.12 -17.84
C ALA A 265 23.52 -15.99 -16.49
N PRO A 266 23.63 -16.96 -15.56
CA PRO A 266 22.98 -16.87 -14.26
C PRO A 266 23.68 -15.80 -13.40
N CYS A 267 22.92 -14.77 -13.05
CA CYS A 267 23.33 -13.74 -12.11
C CYS A 267 23.31 -14.35 -10.69
N ARG A 268 24.49 -14.55 -10.11
CA ARG A 268 24.65 -14.97 -8.70
C ARG A 268 24.21 -13.84 -7.78
N ILE A 269 23.08 -14.00 -7.09
CA ILE A 269 22.76 -13.18 -5.92
C ILE A 269 23.33 -13.90 -4.70
N ILE A 270 24.49 -13.46 -4.25
CA ILE A 270 25.00 -13.77 -2.91
C ILE A 270 24.28 -12.83 -1.96
N ALA A 271 23.35 -13.35 -1.17
CA ALA A 271 22.81 -12.62 -0.03
C ALA A 271 23.90 -12.57 1.05
N ALA A 272 24.71 -11.50 1.05
CA ALA A 272 25.57 -11.16 2.17
C ALA A 272 24.76 -10.33 3.17
N ALA A 273 24.81 -10.76 4.44
CA ALA A 273 24.30 -10.03 5.60
C ALA A 273 25.11 -8.77 5.89
#